data_AF-A0A2D4H1Q3-F1
#
_entry.id   AF-A0A2D4H1Q3-F1
#
_cell.length_a   1.000
_cell.length_b   1.000
_cell.length_c   1.000
_cell.angle_alpha   90.00
_cell.angle_beta   90.00
_cell.angle_gamma   90.00
#
_symmetry.space_group_name_H-M   'P 1'
#
loop_
_entity.id
_entity.type
_entity.pdbx_description
1 polymer ?
#
loop_
_entity_poly.entity_id
_entity_poly.type
_entity_poly.pdbx_seq_one_letter_code
_entity_poly.pdbx_strand_id
1 'polypeptide(L)'
;MFRSQAGGACDCGDGNVMREAGFCKRHRIKSSSEVPSVPKDLLIMSELVLPQFIFCLIQYLREGYNEPVLDLPSEKELHKVLQMLEPHISFLEDLTKMGGAMRSVLTQVLTNQQYYKSLSSGGGENTCSKKSHEKYLIALKGSGLTFAEDKLAGGVQDQEAGASASVVQGLCKKYF
;
A
#
# COMPACT_ATOMS: atom_id res chain seq x y z
N MET A 1 4.84 29.06 -24.67
CA MET A 1 4.62 27.60 -24.75
C MET A 1 5.81 26.92 -24.10
N PHE A 2 5.62 26.21 -22.99
CA PHE A 2 6.70 25.44 -22.36
C PHE A 2 6.90 24.15 -23.14
N ARG A 3 8.14 23.82 -23.50
CA ARG A 3 8.49 22.54 -24.13
C ARG A 3 9.22 21.71 -23.10
N SER A 4 8.58 20.64 -22.64
CA SER A 4 9.20 19.72 -21.69
C SER A 4 10.40 19.04 -22.34
N GLN A 5 11.57 19.14 -21.72
CA GLN A 5 12.81 18.45 -22.12
C GLN A 5 12.81 16.97 -21.68
N ALA A 6 12.02 16.64 -20.66
CA ALA A 6 11.73 15.29 -20.23
C ALA A 6 10.36 14.85 -20.76
N GLY A 7 10.23 13.59 -21.17
CA GLY A 7 8.94 13.00 -21.52
C GLY A 7 7.96 13.02 -20.34
N GLY A 8 6.66 12.96 -20.63
CA GLY A 8 5.59 12.95 -19.64
C GLY A 8 4.27 12.47 -20.25
N ALA A 9 3.43 11.84 -19.42
CA ALA A 9 2.09 11.45 -19.83
C ALA A 9 1.15 12.67 -19.83
N CYS A 10 0.05 12.57 -20.57
CA CYS A 10 -1.00 13.58 -20.52
C CYS A 10 -1.98 13.23 -19.39
N ASP A 11 -2.07 14.09 -18.36
CA ASP A 11 -2.98 13.89 -17.22
C ASP A 11 -4.43 14.31 -17.50
N CYS A 12 -4.72 14.74 -18.73
CA CYS A 12 -6.02 15.23 -19.12
C CYS A 12 -7.05 14.09 -19.09
N GLY A 13 -8.07 14.20 -18.22
CA GLY A 13 -9.09 13.17 -18.02
C GLY A 13 -8.99 12.42 -16.69
N ASP A 14 -7.92 12.65 -15.91
CA ASP A 14 -7.81 12.10 -14.55
C ASP A 14 -8.31 13.12 -13.51
N GLY A 15 -9.45 12.82 -12.89
CA GLY A 15 -10.07 13.65 -11.85
C GLY A 15 -9.27 13.72 -10.55
N ASN A 16 -8.33 12.80 -10.33
CA ASN A 16 -7.45 12.81 -9.17
C ASN A 16 -6.27 13.78 -9.35
N VAL A 17 -5.89 14.09 -10.59
CA VAL A 17 -4.75 14.96 -10.92
C VAL A 17 -5.21 16.39 -11.23
N MET A 18 -6.38 16.55 -11.88
CA MET A 18 -6.91 17.87 -12.20
C MET A 18 -8.43 17.92 -12.21
N ARG A 19 -8.98 19.11 -11.97
CA ARG A 19 -10.44 19.34 -12.03
C ARG A 19 -10.98 19.06 -13.44
N GLU A 20 -12.21 18.54 -13.51
CA GLU A 20 -12.89 18.27 -14.80
C GLU A 20 -12.98 19.49 -15.73
N ALA A 21 -13.01 20.70 -15.15
CA ALA A 21 -12.97 21.94 -15.92
C ALA A 21 -11.75 22.05 -16.83
N GLY A 22 -10.62 21.44 -16.44
CA GLY A 22 -9.38 21.40 -17.23
C GLY A 22 -9.30 20.25 -18.23
N PHE A 23 -10.31 19.38 -18.31
CA PHE A 23 -10.35 18.32 -19.32
C PHE A 23 -10.63 18.91 -20.70
N CYS A 24 -9.86 18.46 -21.70
CA CYS A 24 -10.09 18.82 -23.08
C CYS A 24 -11.41 18.21 -23.59
N LYS A 25 -11.97 18.77 -24.66
CA LYS A 25 -13.25 18.30 -25.23
C LYS A 25 -13.26 16.80 -25.52
N ARG A 26 -12.13 16.20 -25.90
CA ARG A 26 -12.02 14.75 -26.17
C ARG A 26 -12.13 13.89 -24.91
N HIS A 27 -11.51 14.30 -23.81
CA HIS A 27 -11.52 13.55 -22.54
C HIS A 27 -12.69 13.92 -21.62
N ARG A 28 -13.47 14.95 -21.97
CA ARG A 28 -14.70 15.32 -21.26
C ARG A 28 -15.92 14.50 -21.68
N ILE A 29 -15.91 13.96 -22.91
CA ILE A 29 -17.09 13.31 -23.54
C ILE A 29 -17.05 11.79 -23.37
N LYS A 30 -15.86 11.19 -23.20
CA LYS A 30 -15.76 9.75 -22.93
C LYS A 30 -16.09 9.50 -21.47
N SER A 31 -17.11 8.68 -21.22
CA SER A 31 -17.26 8.00 -19.93
C SER A 31 -15.91 7.38 -19.56
N SER A 32 -15.55 7.40 -18.28
CA SER A 32 -14.31 6.83 -17.72
C SER A 32 -14.02 5.35 -18.09
N SER A 33 -14.86 4.71 -18.90
CA SER A 33 -14.79 3.28 -19.26
C SER A 33 -13.84 2.94 -20.41
N GLU A 34 -13.25 3.90 -21.12
CA GLU A 34 -12.32 3.63 -22.25
C GLU A 34 -10.84 3.86 -21.93
N VAL A 35 -10.49 4.29 -20.71
CA VAL A 35 -9.08 4.34 -20.31
C VAL A 35 -8.65 2.90 -19.99
N PRO A 36 -7.68 2.32 -20.71
CA PRO A 36 -7.18 1.00 -20.37
C PRO A 36 -6.65 1.02 -18.94
N SER A 37 -7.20 0.17 -18.08
CA SER A 37 -6.64 -0.03 -16.75
C SER A 37 -5.23 -0.60 -16.86
N VAL A 38 -4.37 -0.29 -15.91
CA VAL A 38 -3.04 -0.91 -15.82
C VAL A 38 -3.22 -2.43 -15.78
N PRO A 39 -2.54 -3.20 -16.64
CA PRO A 39 -2.61 -4.66 -16.60
C PRO A 39 -2.22 -5.16 -15.21
N LYS A 40 -3.08 -5.99 -14.61
CA LYS A 40 -2.90 -6.49 -13.23
C LYS A 40 -1.58 -7.23 -13.05
N ASP A 41 -1.15 -7.96 -14.08
CA ASP A 41 0.09 -8.74 -14.07
C ASP A 41 1.34 -7.89 -13.88
N LEU A 42 1.28 -6.58 -14.20
CA LEU A 42 2.39 -5.66 -13.95
C LEU A 42 2.50 -5.23 -12.47
N LEU A 43 1.40 -5.31 -11.72
CA LEU A 43 1.34 -4.87 -10.32
C LEU A 43 1.34 -6.03 -9.33
N ILE A 44 1.04 -7.26 -9.78
CA ILE A 44 0.85 -8.42 -8.91
C ILE A 44 2.04 -8.68 -7.97
N MET A 45 3.27 -8.54 -8.46
CA MET A 45 4.47 -8.72 -7.64
C MET A 45 4.56 -7.66 -6.54
N SER A 46 4.27 -6.40 -6.89
CA SER A 46 4.24 -5.30 -5.94
C SER A 46 3.14 -5.49 -4.90
N GLU A 47 1.95 -5.92 -5.31
CA GLU A 47 0.81 -6.17 -4.41
C GLU A 47 1.05 -7.30 -3.42
N LEU A 48 1.90 -8.28 -3.77
CA LEU A 48 2.25 -9.41 -2.89
C LEU A 48 3.45 -9.11 -1.99
N VAL A 49 4.47 -8.43 -2.51
CA VAL A 49 5.75 -8.22 -1.80
C VAL A 49 5.67 -7.01 -0.87
N LEU A 50 5.04 -5.91 -1.30
CA LEU A 50 5.04 -4.67 -0.53
C LEU A 50 4.29 -4.73 0.81
N PRO A 51 3.16 -5.45 0.95
CA PRO A 51 2.55 -5.64 2.27
C PRO A 51 3.55 -6.15 3.30
N GLN A 52 4.32 -7.18 2.93
CA GLN A 52 5.31 -7.79 3.81
C GLN A 52 6.46 -6.82 4.09
N PHE A 53 7.03 -6.24 3.04
CA PHE A 53 8.15 -5.31 3.16
C PHE A 53 7.81 -4.12 4.07
N ILE A 54 6.68 -3.46 3.81
CA ILE A 54 6.24 -2.28 4.55
C ILE A 54 5.89 -2.65 6.00
N PHE A 55 5.19 -3.77 6.21
CA PHE A 55 4.86 -4.22 7.56
C PHE A 55 6.12 -4.50 8.38
N CYS A 56 7.08 -5.25 7.82
CA CYS A 56 8.35 -5.53 8.50
C CYS A 56 9.12 -4.25 8.83
N LEU A 57 9.18 -3.29 7.90
CA LEU A 57 9.84 -2.00 8.13
C LEU A 57 9.17 -1.22 9.26
N ILE A 58 7.83 -1.14 9.26
CA ILE A 58 7.05 -0.47 10.31
C ILE A 58 7.27 -1.15 11.66
N GLN A 59 7.25 -2.48 11.71
CA GLN A 59 7.49 -3.23 12.95
C GLN A 59 8.91 -2.97 13.48
N TYR A 60 9.91 -3.07 12.62
CA TYR A 60 11.30 -2.83 12.98
C TYR A 60 11.52 -1.41 13.54
N LEU A 61 10.94 -0.40 12.88
CA LEU A 61 10.96 0.99 13.38
C LEU A 61 10.22 1.12 14.72
N ARG A 62 9.05 0.49 14.88
CA ARG A 62 8.31 0.55 16.15
C ARG A 62 9.06 -0.13 17.30
N GLU A 63 9.79 -1.20 17.03
CA GLU A 63 10.63 -1.89 18.01
C GLU A 63 11.86 -1.06 18.37
N GLY A 64 12.57 -0.52 17.38
CA GLY A 64 13.76 0.32 17.59
C GLY A 64 13.50 1.65 18.32
N TYR A 65 12.23 2.11 18.33
CA TYR A 65 11.79 3.34 19.01
C TYR A 65 10.90 3.09 20.24
N ASN A 66 10.75 1.85 20.74
CA ASN A 66 10.04 1.63 22.02
C ASN A 66 10.89 2.14 23.19
N GLU A 67 10.23 2.90 24.08
CA GLU A 67 10.81 3.62 25.21
C GLU A 67 11.83 2.80 26.03
N PRO A 68 12.94 3.45 26.47
CA PRO A 68 13.92 2.83 27.35
C PRO A 68 13.30 2.59 28.72
N VAL A 69 13.13 1.33 29.09
CA VAL A 69 13.23 0.98 30.50
C VAL A 69 14.71 1.16 30.86
N LEU A 70 15.03 2.34 31.37
CA LEU A 70 16.25 2.73 32.08
C LEU A 70 17.59 2.83 31.34
N ASP A 71 17.73 2.40 30.08
CA ASP A 71 18.95 2.66 29.30
C ASP A 71 18.60 3.30 27.96
N LEU A 72 18.72 4.63 27.88
CA LEU A 72 18.55 5.40 26.65
C LEU A 72 19.42 4.74 25.55
N PRO A 73 18.86 4.23 24.43
CA PRO A 73 19.68 3.80 23.32
C PRO A 73 20.52 5.01 22.93
N SER A 74 21.84 4.88 23.00
CA SER A 74 22.75 5.99 22.65
C SER A 74 22.31 6.55 21.30
N GLU A 75 22.22 7.87 21.17
CA GLU A 75 21.98 8.58 19.90
C GLU A 75 22.73 7.93 18.71
N LYS A 76 23.92 7.38 18.98
CA LYS A 76 24.75 6.64 18.03
C LYS A 76 24.12 5.35 17.50
N GLU A 77 23.44 4.57 18.34
CA GLU A 77 22.74 3.33 17.94
C GLU A 77 21.52 3.65 17.08
N LEU A 78 20.78 4.72 17.42
CA LEU A 78 19.65 5.18 16.60
C LEU A 78 20.11 5.64 15.21
N HIS A 79 21.17 6.43 15.14
CA HIS A 79 21.76 6.86 13.86
C HIS A 79 22.20 5.67 13.01
N LYS A 80 22.77 4.62 13.63
CA LYS A 80 23.18 3.40 12.95
C LYS A 80 21.99 2.62 12.40
N VAL A 81 20.90 2.52 13.17
CA VAL A 81 19.63 1.92 12.73
C VAL A 81 19.06 2.66 11.53
N LEU A 82 18.99 3.99 11.58
CA LEU A 82 18.50 4.82 10.48
C LEU A 82 19.38 4.70 9.23
N GLN A 83 20.71 4.71 9.39
CA GLN A 83 21.65 4.53 8.28
C GLN A 83 21.48 3.16 7.60
N MET A 84 21.22 2.11 8.37
CA MET A 84 20.94 0.79 7.83
C MET A 84 19.59 0.73 7.08
N LEU A 85 18.61 1.52 7.52
CA LEU A 85 17.29 1.60 6.91
C LEU A 85 17.24 2.52 5.68
N GLU A 86 18.23 3.39 5.49
CA GLU A 86 18.29 4.34 4.38
C GLU A 86 17.95 3.70 3.02
N PRO A 87 18.54 2.55 2.61
CA PRO A 87 18.21 1.96 1.31
C PRO A 87 16.74 1.51 1.18
N HIS A 88 16.13 1.12 2.30
CA HIS A 88 14.72 0.69 2.35
C HIS A 88 13.79 1.89 2.23
N ILE A 89 14.15 3.02 2.87
CA ILE A 89 13.41 4.27 2.77
C ILE A 89 13.55 4.87 1.37
N SER A 90 14.77 4.89 0.82
CA SER A 90 15.02 5.33 -0.57
C SER A 90 14.23 4.49 -1.57
N PHE A 91 14.14 3.17 -1.36
CA PHE A 91 13.31 2.31 -2.20
C PHE A 91 11.82 2.69 -2.16
N LEU A 92 11.25 2.94 -0.97
CA LEU A 92 9.88 3.42 -0.86
C LEU A 92 9.69 4.77 -1.55
N GLU A 93 10.66 5.67 -1.43
CA GLU A 93 10.65 6.96 -2.12
C GLU A 93 10.61 6.77 -3.64
N ASP A 94 11.45 5.89 -4.19
CA ASP A 94 11.47 5.60 -5.61
C ASP A 94 10.14 5.01 -6.10
N LEU A 95 9.51 4.12 -5.32
CA LEU A 95 8.17 3.62 -5.63
C LEU A 95 7.12 4.75 -5.68
N THR A 96 7.21 5.77 -4.82
CA THR A 96 6.30 6.92 -4.89
C THR A 96 6.53 7.79 -6.14
N LYS A 97 7.73 7.74 -6.73
CA LYS A 97 8.07 8.46 -7.97
C LYS A 97 7.61 7.71 -9.24
N MET A 98 7.28 6.43 -9.15
CA MET A 98 6.82 5.61 -10.29
C MET A 98 5.41 5.95 -10.82
N GLY A 99 4.73 6.94 -10.24
CA GLY A 99 3.46 7.48 -10.75
C GLY A 99 2.21 6.88 -10.12
N GLY A 100 1.05 7.16 -10.74
CA GLY A 100 -0.27 6.92 -10.13
C GLY A 100 -0.56 5.45 -9.79
N ALA A 101 -0.16 4.51 -10.65
CA ALA A 101 -0.37 3.09 -10.42
C ALA A 101 0.34 2.60 -9.16
N MET A 102 1.62 2.92 -9.02
CA MET A 102 2.43 2.52 -7.88
C MET A 102 1.98 3.21 -6.59
N ARG A 103 1.61 4.49 -6.67
CA ARG A 103 1.01 5.23 -5.54
C ARG A 103 -0.31 4.60 -5.07
N SER A 104 -1.12 4.10 -6.00
CA SER A 104 -2.36 3.40 -5.68
C SER A 104 -2.08 2.08 -4.94
N VAL A 105 -1.11 1.29 -5.41
CA VAL A 105 -0.66 0.07 -4.71
C VAL A 105 -0.15 0.41 -3.31
N LEU A 106 0.77 1.37 -3.17
CA LEU A 106 1.30 1.79 -1.86
C LEU A 106 0.19 2.24 -0.91
N THR A 107 -0.78 3.01 -1.42
CA THR A 107 -1.93 3.48 -0.64
C THR A 107 -2.76 2.28 -0.16
N GLN A 108 -3.15 1.37 -1.06
CA GLN A 108 -3.90 0.17 -0.71
C GLN A 108 -3.14 -0.69 0.31
N VAL A 109 -1.84 -0.88 0.14
CA VAL A 109 -1.02 -1.65 1.09
C VAL A 109 -1.02 -1.01 2.48
N LEU A 110 -0.87 0.32 2.55
CA LEU A 110 -0.82 1.05 3.82
C LEU A 110 -2.21 1.19 4.49
N THR A 111 -3.30 1.23 3.73
CA THR A 111 -4.65 1.45 4.29
C THR A 111 -5.50 0.18 4.42
N ASN A 112 -5.04 -0.96 3.91
CA ASN A 112 -5.79 -2.21 4.00
C ASN A 112 -5.64 -2.87 5.37
N GLN A 113 -6.70 -2.80 6.16
CA GLN A 113 -6.74 -3.38 7.51
C GLN A 113 -6.61 -4.91 7.49
N GLN A 114 -7.08 -5.60 6.45
CA GLN A 114 -6.96 -7.06 6.35
C GLN A 114 -5.51 -7.49 6.17
N TYR A 115 -4.75 -6.78 5.33
CA TYR A 115 -3.30 -7.01 5.22
C TYR A 115 -2.59 -6.76 6.54
N TYR A 116 -2.89 -5.66 7.22
CA TYR A 116 -2.26 -5.40 8.51
C TYR A 116 -2.61 -6.49 9.55
N LYS A 117 -3.87 -6.92 9.63
CA LYS A 117 -4.33 -7.97 10.55
C LYS A 117 -3.64 -9.31 10.27
N SER A 118 -3.57 -9.73 9.00
CA SER A 118 -2.98 -11.03 8.64
C SER A 118 -1.49 -11.10 8.98
N LEU A 119 -0.76 -10.01 8.72
CA LEU A 119 0.68 -9.92 9.00
C LEU A 119 0.97 -9.76 10.51
N SER A 120 0.08 -9.08 11.24
CA SER A 120 0.20 -8.94 12.69
C SER A 120 -0.17 -10.20 13.48
N SER A 121 -0.94 -11.14 12.92
CA SER A 121 -1.41 -12.34 13.62
C SER A 121 -0.43 -13.51 13.59
N GLY A 122 0.66 -13.43 12.82
CA GLY A 122 1.59 -14.55 12.59
C GLY A 122 2.63 -14.78 13.71
N GLY A 123 2.90 -13.77 14.54
CA GLY A 123 3.74 -13.88 15.73
C GLY A 123 2.85 -13.98 16.96
N GLY A 124 3.04 -15.01 17.80
CA GLY A 124 2.18 -15.28 18.97
C GLY A 124 1.84 -14.02 19.76
N GLU A 125 0.59 -13.92 20.25
CA GLU A 125 -0.01 -12.73 20.84
C GLU A 125 0.91 -12.05 21.88
N ASN A 126 1.74 -11.13 21.42
CA ASN A 126 2.57 -10.30 22.27
C ASN A 126 1.90 -8.93 22.44
N THR A 127 2.09 -8.31 23.60
CA THR A 127 1.55 -6.99 23.92
C THR A 127 2.00 -5.92 22.91
N CYS A 128 3.16 -6.13 22.27
CA CYS A 128 3.70 -5.29 21.21
C CYS A 128 2.80 -5.24 19.97
N SER A 129 2.34 -6.39 19.47
CA SER A 129 1.49 -6.48 18.27
C SER A 129 0.13 -5.82 18.48
N LYS A 130 -0.45 -5.96 19.68
CA LYS A 130 -1.71 -5.29 20.04
C LYS A 130 -1.57 -3.76 20.05
N LYS A 131 -0.51 -3.23 20.67
CA LYS A 131 -0.18 -1.78 20.64
C LYS A 131 0.11 -1.30 19.21
N SER A 132 0.79 -2.12 18.41
CA SER A 132 1.09 -1.82 17.01
C SER A 132 -0.20 -1.69 16.19
N HIS A 133 -1.14 -2.61 16.37
CA HIS A 133 -2.45 -2.57 15.71
C HIS A 133 -3.25 -1.32 16.09
N GLU A 134 -3.26 -0.95 17.37
CA GLU A 134 -3.94 0.28 17.81
C GLU A 134 -3.34 1.54 17.17
N LYS A 135 -2.01 1.68 17.16
CA LYS A 135 -1.32 2.78 16.49
C LYS A 135 -1.65 2.86 15.00
N TYR A 136 -1.78 1.70 14.34
CA TYR A 136 -2.21 1.62 12.95
C TYR A 136 -3.63 2.15 12.74
N LEU A 137 -4.60 1.75 13.57
CA LEU A 137 -5.99 2.20 13.45
C LEU A 137 -6.13 3.71 13.69
N ILE A 138 -5.37 4.26 14.64
CA ILE A 138 -5.35 5.71 14.91
C ILE A 138 -4.83 6.46 13.67
N ALA A 139 -3.73 6.01 13.09
CA ALA A 139 -3.15 6.60 11.89
C ALA A 139 -4.12 6.53 10.69
N LEU A 140 -4.77 5.37 10.50
CA LEU A 140 -5.75 5.18 9.44
C LEU A 140 -6.94 6.14 9.60
N LYS A 141 -7.50 6.27 10.80
CA LYS A 141 -8.58 7.22 11.09
C LYS A 141 -8.17 8.68 10.86
N GLY A 142 -6.92 9.01 11.19
CA GLY A 142 -6.36 10.37 10.99
C GLY A 142 -6.04 10.71 9.53
N SER A 143 -5.96 9.73 8.64
CA SER A 143 -5.54 9.95 7.24
C SER A 143 -6.58 10.65 6.36
N GLY A 144 -7.83 10.78 6.81
CA GLY A 144 -8.93 11.31 5.99
C GLY A 144 -9.35 10.40 4.83
N LEU A 145 -8.72 9.23 4.69
CA LEU A 145 -9.08 8.19 3.75
C LEU A 145 -10.19 7.33 4.35
N THR A 146 -11.41 7.87 4.46
CA THR A 146 -12.56 7.06 4.84
C THR A 146 -12.94 6.17 3.67
N PHE A 147 -12.41 4.95 3.64
CA PHE A 147 -12.92 3.91 2.75
C PHE A 147 -14.24 3.40 3.33
N ALA A 148 -15.27 3.35 2.48
CA ALA A 148 -16.52 2.68 2.80
C ALA A 148 -16.23 1.18 2.87
N GLU A 149 -15.99 0.64 4.06
CA GLU A 149 -16.16 -0.79 4.27
C GLU A 149 -17.67 -1.11 4.24
N ASP A 150 -18.01 -2.14 3.44
CA ASP A 150 -19.30 -2.81 3.29
C ASP A 150 -20.44 -2.12 2.50
N LYS A 151 -20.36 -2.25 1.16
CA LYS A 151 -21.53 -2.56 0.33
C LYS A 151 -21.43 -3.96 -0.27
N LEU A 152 -21.33 -4.98 0.60
CA LEU A 152 -21.68 -6.35 0.24
C LEU A 152 -22.87 -6.81 1.10
N ALA A 153 -24.05 -6.26 0.80
CA ALA A 153 -25.31 -6.84 1.26
C ALA A 153 -26.42 -6.55 0.23
N GLY A 154 -26.87 -7.61 -0.45
CA GLY A 154 -28.23 -7.73 -1.00
C GLY A 154 -28.39 -7.45 -2.50
N GLY A 155 -28.45 -8.53 -3.28
CA GLY A 155 -28.93 -8.51 -4.67
C GLY A 155 -28.64 -9.82 -5.42
N VAL A 156 -29.45 -10.84 -5.14
CA VAL A 156 -29.42 -12.19 -5.75
C VAL A 156 -29.90 -12.15 -7.21
N GLN A 157 -29.20 -12.87 -8.11
CA GLN A 157 -29.67 -13.73 -9.24
C GLN A 157 -28.53 -13.85 -10.27
N ASP A 158 -27.77 -14.96 -10.25
CA ASP A 158 -27.89 -16.18 -11.08
C ASP A 158 -27.34 -16.04 -12.51
N GLN A 159 -26.17 -16.63 -12.81
CA GLN A 159 -26.06 -17.78 -13.73
C GLN A 159 -24.63 -18.36 -13.85
N GLU A 160 -24.56 -19.65 -13.50
CA GLU A 160 -23.74 -20.79 -13.95
C GLU A 160 -22.34 -20.68 -14.63
N ALA A 161 -21.47 -21.51 -14.05
CA ALA A 161 -20.64 -22.56 -14.67
C ALA A 161 -19.20 -22.24 -15.12
N GLY A 162 -18.25 -22.98 -14.53
CA GLY A 162 -16.88 -23.10 -15.03
C GLY A 162 -15.89 -23.55 -13.95
N ALA A 163 -15.93 -24.83 -13.58
CA ALA A 163 -15.01 -25.44 -12.63
C ALA A 163 -13.55 -25.39 -13.09
N SER A 164 -12.62 -25.11 -12.17
CA SER A 164 -11.23 -25.59 -12.19
C SER A 164 -10.66 -25.48 -10.78
N ALA A 165 -10.65 -26.60 -10.05
CA ALA A 165 -9.93 -26.74 -8.81
C ALA A 165 -8.43 -26.87 -9.11
N SER A 166 -7.58 -26.08 -8.44
CA SER A 166 -6.20 -26.49 -8.17
C SER A 166 -5.82 -26.13 -6.75
N VAL A 167 -5.75 -27.17 -5.93
CA VAL A 167 -5.10 -27.21 -4.63
C VAL A 167 -3.62 -26.91 -4.83
N VAL A 168 -3.08 -25.90 -4.14
CA VAL A 168 -1.67 -25.89 -3.72
C VAL A 168 -1.63 -25.43 -2.27
N GLN A 169 -1.71 -26.41 -1.37
CA GLN A 169 -1.23 -26.28 0.00
C GLN A 169 0.29 -26.31 0.01
N GLY A 170 0.89 -25.42 0.79
CA GLY A 170 2.15 -25.69 1.48
C GLY A 170 3.42 -25.21 0.79
N LEU A 171 4.38 -24.82 1.63
CA LEU A 171 5.72 -24.25 1.37
C LEU A 171 5.70 -22.72 1.14
N CYS A 172 6.33 -21.87 1.96
CA CYS A 172 7.58 -22.05 2.68
C CYS A 172 7.58 -21.22 3.98
N LYS A 173 7.74 -21.90 5.12
CA LYS A 173 8.34 -21.33 6.34
C LYS A 173 9.85 -21.25 6.12
N LYS A 174 10.46 -20.24 6.74
CA LYS A 174 11.90 -19.94 6.81
C LYS A 174 12.42 -19.20 5.60
N TYR A 175 12.42 -17.87 5.68
CA TYR A 175 13.62 -17.03 5.49
C TYR A 175 13.26 -15.66 6.06
N PHE A 176 13.45 -15.51 7.37
CA PHE A 176 13.92 -14.35 8.12
C PHE A 176 13.86 -14.71 9.61
#